data_AF-A0A358N5W3-F1
#
_entry.id   AF-A0A358N5W3-F1
#
_cell.length_a   1.000
_cell.length_b   1.000
_cell.length_c   1.000
_cell.angle_alpha   90.00
_cell.angle_beta   90.00
_cell.angle_gamma   90.00
#
_symmetry.space_group_name_H-M   'P 1'
#
loop_
_entity.id
_entity.type
_entity.pdbx_description
1 polymer ?
#
loop_
_entity_poly.entity_id
_entity_poly.type
_entity_poly.pdbx_seq_one_letter_code
_entity_poly.pdbx_strand_id
1 'polypeptide(L)'
;MRIFVGEYVTGGGLADQALEAIPSSLRREGAAMLQSIVSDLAEVAETVVPLDPRFANAFSSNTTDTVDIDREQSLWGQWVTAAQTCDAALLVAPESDGILAKAVALLRA
;
A
#
# COMPACT_ATOMS: atom_id res chain seq x y z
N MET A 1 -17.22 -8.11 -0.80
CA MET A 1 -16.43 -7.21 -1.66
C MET A 1 -15.03 -7.15 -1.09
N ARG A 2 -14.02 -7.28 -1.94
CA ARG A 2 -12.61 -7.29 -1.54
C ARG A 2 -11.90 -6.14 -2.23
N ILE A 3 -11.26 -5.27 -1.45
CA ILE A 3 -10.65 -4.03 -1.95
C ILE A 3 -9.14 -4.09 -1.72
N PHE A 4 -8.38 -3.90 -2.79
CA PHE A 4 -6.95 -3.65 -2.71
C PHE A 4 -6.71 -2.21 -2.22
N VAL A 5 -5.93 -2.03 -1.17
CA VAL A 5 -5.59 -0.69 -0.63
C VAL A 5 -4.09 -0.51 -0.66
N GLY A 6 -3.59 0.19 -1.68
CA GLY A 6 -2.16 0.44 -1.85
C GLY A 6 -1.75 1.84 -1.43
N GLU A 7 -0.99 1.97 -0.34
CA GLU A 7 -0.32 3.22 0.05
C GLU A 7 1.17 3.14 -0.35
N TYR A 8 1.69 4.13 -1.05
CA TYR A 8 3.02 4.07 -1.67
C TYR A 8 4.16 3.97 -0.64
N VAL A 9 4.13 4.76 0.44
CA VAL A 9 5.24 4.81 1.41
C VAL A 9 5.34 3.51 2.18
N THR A 10 4.25 3.07 2.80
CA THR A 10 4.20 1.84 3.60
C THR A 10 4.07 0.60 2.75
N GLY A 11 3.61 0.70 1.49
CA GLY A 11 3.43 -0.41 0.57
C GLY A 11 4.65 -0.68 -0.33
N GLY A 12 5.83 -0.17 0.02
CA GLY A 12 7.11 -0.54 -0.61
C GLY A 12 7.65 0.42 -1.69
N GLY A 13 7.01 1.55 -1.93
CA GLY A 13 7.45 2.58 -2.89
C GLY A 13 8.81 3.22 -2.55
N LEU A 14 9.27 3.08 -1.31
CA LEU A 14 10.58 3.54 -0.84
C LEU A 14 11.44 2.36 -0.32
N ALA A 15 11.19 1.15 -0.81
CA ALA A 15 11.92 -0.06 -0.44
C ALA A 15 13.45 0.08 -0.61
N ASP A 16 13.88 0.76 -1.68
CA ASP A 16 15.29 0.95 -2.02
C ASP A 16 16.03 1.94 -1.10
N GLN A 17 15.31 2.75 -0.32
CA GLN A 17 15.91 3.70 0.61
C GLN A 17 16.07 3.08 2.00
N ALA A 18 17.15 3.42 2.71
CA ALA A 18 17.27 3.09 4.13
C ALA A 18 16.13 3.77 4.92
N LEU A 19 15.57 3.10 5.94
CA LEU A 19 14.38 3.59 6.66
C LEU A 19 14.66 4.93 7.35
N GLU A 20 15.88 5.13 7.82
CA GLU A 20 16.36 6.34 8.49
C GLU A 20 16.51 7.53 7.53
N ALA A 21 16.71 7.25 6.23
CA ALA A 21 16.76 8.27 5.18
C ALA A 21 15.36 8.76 4.79
N ILE A 22 14.31 7.98 5.08
CA ILE A 22 12.93 8.38 4.82
C ILE A 22 12.47 9.34 5.92
N PRO A 23 12.03 10.57 5.58
CA PRO A 23 11.55 11.55 6.56
C PRO A 23 10.48 10.97 7.48
N SER A 24 10.64 11.18 8.80
CA SER A 24 9.70 10.61 9.77
C SER A 24 8.27 11.11 9.60
N SER A 25 8.08 12.33 9.10
CA SER A 25 6.76 12.87 8.76
C SER A 25 6.10 12.05 7.66
N LEU A 26 6.82 11.81 6.56
CA LEU A 26 6.33 11.03 5.42
C LEU A 26 5.92 9.60 5.82
N ARG A 27 6.73 8.95 6.67
CA ARG A 27 6.41 7.62 7.23
C ARG A 27 5.12 7.62 8.04
N ARG A 28 4.90 8.65 8.87
CA ARG A 28 3.68 8.78 9.67
C ARG A 28 2.46 9.14 8.83
N GLU A 29 2.64 10.02 7.85
CA GLU A 29 1.57 10.43 6.94
C GLU A 29 1.05 9.24 6.11
N GLY A 30 1.96 8.46 5.51
CA GLY A 30 1.58 7.24 4.77
C GLY A 30 0.82 6.24 5.65
N ALA A 31 1.37 5.91 6.84
CA ALA A 31 0.71 5.01 7.78
C ALA A 31 -0.65 5.54 8.27
N ALA A 32 -0.79 6.84 8.52
CA ALA A 32 -2.05 7.44 8.95
C ALA A 32 -3.13 7.39 7.85
N MET A 33 -2.76 7.67 6.59
CA MET A 33 -3.68 7.54 5.45
C MET A 33 -4.12 6.08 5.28
N LEU A 34 -3.17 5.14 5.29
CA LEU A 34 -3.48 3.71 5.18
C LEU A 34 -4.41 3.25 6.31
N GLN A 35 -4.09 3.60 7.56
CA GLN A 35 -4.91 3.25 8.72
C GLN A 35 -6.33 3.81 8.60
N SER A 36 -6.47 5.09 8.22
CA SER A 36 -7.78 5.72 8.06
C SER A 36 -8.63 4.98 7.03
N ILE A 37 -8.07 4.70 5.85
CA ILE A 37 -8.80 4.03 4.77
C ILE A 37 -9.20 2.62 5.19
N VAL A 38 -8.26 1.85 5.74
CA VAL A 38 -8.50 0.45 6.07
C VAL A 38 -9.47 0.32 7.23
N SER A 39 -9.37 1.18 8.25
CA SER A 39 -10.33 1.21 9.35
C SER A 39 -11.76 1.45 8.87
N ASP A 40 -11.97 2.40 7.95
CA ASP A 40 -13.30 2.72 7.44
C ASP A 40 -13.81 1.60 6.50
N LEU A 41 -12.95 1.06 5.63
CA LEU A 41 -13.32 -0.02 4.71
C LEU A 41 -13.61 -1.34 5.42
N ALA A 42 -12.95 -1.61 6.54
CA ALA A 42 -13.17 -2.80 7.35
C ALA A 42 -14.63 -2.97 7.81
N GLU A 43 -15.39 -1.89 7.90
CA GLU A 43 -16.80 -1.93 8.29
C GLU A 43 -17.71 -2.48 7.19
N VAL A 44 -17.25 -2.47 5.92
CA VAL A 44 -18.09 -2.75 4.75
C VAL A 44 -17.46 -3.72 3.74
N ALA A 45 -16.17 -4.02 3.85
CA ALA A 45 -15.41 -4.82 2.90
C ALA A 45 -14.19 -5.51 3.53
N GLU A 46 -13.72 -6.56 2.88
CA GLU A 46 -12.39 -7.12 3.16
C GLU A 46 -11.33 -6.26 2.47
N THR A 47 -10.19 -6.04 3.14
CA THR A 47 -9.07 -5.29 2.56
C THR A 47 -7.85 -6.18 2.33
N VAL A 48 -7.22 -6.05 1.16
CA VAL A 48 -5.88 -6.59 0.87
C VAL A 48 -4.89 -5.45 0.84
N VAL A 49 -3.88 -5.48 1.71
CA VAL A 49 -2.94 -4.38 1.91
C VAL A 49 -1.51 -4.85 1.67
N PRO A 50 -0.82 -4.38 0.61
CA PRO A 50 0.61 -4.55 0.50
C PRO A 50 1.32 -3.73 1.58
N LEU A 51 2.25 -4.35 2.29
CA LEU A 51 2.98 -3.72 3.38
C LEU A 51 4.47 -4.07 3.30
N ASP A 52 5.31 -3.05 3.26
CA ASP A 52 6.74 -3.20 3.52
C ASP A 52 6.93 -3.55 5.00
N PRO A 53 7.56 -4.70 5.33
CA PRO A 53 7.69 -5.19 6.70
C PRO A 53 8.36 -4.21 7.66
N ARG A 54 9.12 -3.24 7.15
CA ARG A 54 9.73 -2.16 7.95
C ARG A 54 8.69 -1.25 8.60
N PHE A 55 7.45 -1.27 8.12
CA PHE A 55 6.32 -0.48 8.63
C PHE A 55 5.28 -1.31 9.39
N ALA A 56 5.53 -2.60 9.66
CA ALA A 56 4.56 -3.49 10.32
C ALA A 56 4.03 -2.98 11.67
N ASN A 57 4.82 -2.20 12.40
CA ASN A 57 4.41 -1.62 13.69
C ASN A 57 3.68 -0.27 13.58
N ALA A 58 3.60 0.31 12.37
CA ALA A 58 2.97 1.61 12.14
C ALA A 58 1.49 1.52 11.76
N PHE A 59 1.00 0.31 11.50
CA PHE A 59 -0.36 0.01 11.06
C PHE A 59 -0.87 -1.22 11.82
N SER A 60 -2.12 -1.18 12.27
CA SER A 60 -2.76 -2.33 12.92
C SER A 60 -4.23 -2.41 12.52
N SER A 61 -4.63 -3.55 11.96
CA SER A 61 -6.02 -3.82 11.62
C SER A 61 -6.35 -5.29 11.84
N ASN A 62 -7.51 -5.55 12.43
CA ASN A 62 -7.97 -6.91 12.74
C ASN A 62 -8.68 -7.60 11.56
N THR A 63 -8.92 -6.87 10.46
CA THR A 63 -9.80 -7.28 9.35
C THR A 63 -9.08 -7.26 8.00
N THR A 64 -7.75 -7.23 8.02
CA THR A 64 -6.92 -6.99 6.84
C THR A 64 -6.05 -8.17 6.50
N ASP A 65 -6.12 -8.62 5.25
CA ASP A 65 -5.13 -9.52 4.68
C ASP A 65 -3.91 -8.69 4.24
N THR A 66 -2.78 -8.91 4.91
CA THR A 66 -1.55 -8.14 4.66
C THR A 66 -0.60 -8.95 3.79
N VAL A 67 -0.13 -8.35 2.71
CA VAL A 67 0.83 -8.96 1.78
C VAL A 67 2.18 -8.28 1.98
N ASP A 68 3.14 -9.01 2.54
CA ASP A 68 4.49 -8.49 2.74
C ASP A 68 5.16 -8.19 1.38
N ILE A 69 5.71 -6.99 1.26
CA ILE A 69 6.44 -6.56 0.08
C ILE A 69 7.91 -6.94 0.21
N ASP A 70 8.38 -7.70 -0.76
CA ASP A 70 9.78 -8.03 -0.95
C ASP A 70 10.48 -6.93 -1.77
N ARG A 71 11.47 -6.28 -1.15
CA ARG A 71 12.26 -5.22 -1.80
C ARG A 71 13.09 -5.70 -2.99
N GLU A 72 13.39 -7.00 -3.06
CA GLU A 72 14.18 -7.58 -4.17
C GLU A 72 13.30 -7.87 -5.40
N GLN A 73 11.98 -7.74 -5.27
CA GLN A 73 11.02 -7.98 -6.34
C GLN A 73 10.43 -6.67 -6.87
N SER A 74 9.86 -6.71 -8.09
CA SER A 74 9.18 -5.55 -8.66
C SER A 74 7.99 -5.15 -7.79
N LEU A 75 8.03 -3.94 -7.22
CA LEU A 75 6.91 -3.34 -6.49
C LEU A 75 5.58 -3.48 -7.25
N TRP A 76 5.58 -3.06 -8.51
CA TRP A 76 4.37 -3.03 -9.31
C TRP A 76 3.85 -4.43 -9.65
N GLY A 77 4.76 -5.39 -9.87
CA GLY A 77 4.37 -6.79 -10.07
C GLY A 77 3.70 -7.38 -8.82
N GLN A 78 4.22 -7.06 -7.64
CA GLN A 78 3.64 -7.46 -6.37
C GLN A 78 2.27 -6.80 -6.13
N TRP A 79 2.12 -5.50 -6.42
CA TRP A 79 0.84 -4.80 -6.33
C TRP A 79 -0.21 -5.39 -7.27
N VAL A 80 0.14 -5.64 -8.53
CA VAL A 80 -0.76 -6.30 -9.49
C VAL A 80 -1.17 -7.67 -8.99
N THR A 81 -0.22 -8.47 -8.51
CA THR A 81 -0.50 -9.82 -7.97
C THR A 81 -1.44 -9.78 -6.77
N ALA A 82 -1.20 -8.88 -5.82
CA ALA A 82 -2.05 -8.70 -4.64
C ALA A 82 -3.47 -8.24 -5.01
N ALA A 83 -3.61 -7.39 -6.04
CA ALA A 83 -4.89 -6.88 -6.50
C ALA A 83 -5.72 -7.89 -7.33
N GLN A 84 -5.12 -8.96 -7.87
CA GLN A 84 -5.81 -9.93 -8.76
C GLN A 84 -7.06 -10.58 -8.14
N THR A 85 -7.13 -10.68 -6.82
CA THR A 85 -8.27 -11.26 -6.11
C THR A 85 -9.30 -10.24 -5.63
N CYS A 86 -9.09 -8.95 -5.94
CA CYS A 86 -9.91 -7.85 -5.46
C CYS A 86 -10.91 -7.38 -6.52
N ASP A 87 -12.06 -6.91 -6.06
CA ASP A 87 -13.13 -6.34 -6.88
C ASP A 87 -12.83 -4.88 -7.28
N ALA A 88 -12.05 -4.18 -6.45
CA ALA A 88 -11.68 -2.78 -6.64
C ALA A 88 -10.31 -2.47 -6.03
N ALA A 89 -9.73 -1.34 -6.44
CA ALA A 89 -8.48 -0.82 -5.89
C ALA A 89 -8.66 0.64 -5.44
N LEU A 90 -8.14 0.95 -4.24
CA LEU A 90 -7.98 2.30 -3.73
C LEU A 90 -6.48 2.57 -3.56
N LEU A 91 -6.00 3.65 -4.17
CA LEU A 91 -4.58 3.95 -4.26
C LEU A 91 -4.27 5.29 -3.62
N VAL A 92 -3.22 5.31 -2.82
CA VAL A 92 -2.60 6.50 -2.25
C VAL A 92 -1.15 6.49 -2.66
N ALA A 93 -0.77 7.39 -3.54
CA ALA A 93 0.59 7.51 -4.04
C ALA A 93 0.84 8.97 -4.48
N PRO A 94 2.10 9.43 -4.46
CA PRO A 94 2.42 10.78 -4.95
C PRO A 94 2.10 10.91 -6.44
N GLU A 95 1.65 12.09 -6.86
CA GLU A 95 1.48 12.44 -8.27
C GLU A 95 2.82 12.77 -8.96
N SER A 96 3.83 13.14 -8.18
CA SER A 96 5.19 13.41 -8.65
C SER A 96 5.71 12.27 -9.51
N ASP A 97 6.42 12.63 -10.58
CA ASP A 97 7.01 11.69 -11.55
C ASP A 97 6.02 10.69 -12.17
N GLY A 98 4.71 10.99 -12.09
CA GLY A 98 3.64 10.15 -12.64
C GLY A 98 3.42 8.84 -11.87
N ILE A 99 3.87 8.74 -10.61
CA ILE A 99 3.78 7.51 -9.81
C ILE A 99 2.33 7.05 -9.65
N LEU A 100 1.41 7.93 -9.20
CA LEU A 100 -0.01 7.58 -9.08
C LEU A 100 -0.62 7.17 -10.44
N ALA A 101 -0.30 7.90 -11.51
CA ALA A 101 -0.80 7.59 -12.85
C ALA A 101 -0.33 6.21 -13.34
N LYS A 102 0.94 5.85 -13.07
CA LYS A 102 1.49 4.52 -13.36
C LYS A 102 0.78 3.43 -12.56
N ALA A 103 0.56 3.63 -11.26
CA ALA A 103 -0.15 2.68 -10.41
C ALA A 103 -1.56 2.41 -10.94
N VAL A 104 -2.31 3.47 -11.26
CA VAL A 104 -3.66 3.36 -11.85
C VAL A 104 -3.63 2.64 -13.19
N ALA A 105 -2.66 2.93 -14.07
CA ALA A 105 -2.56 2.30 -15.37
C ALA A 105 -2.31 0.78 -15.26
N LEU A 106 -1.48 0.34 -14.32
CA LEU A 106 -1.13 -1.06 -14.14
C LEU A 106 -2.24 -1.89 -13.48
N LEU A 107 -3.04 -1.28 -12.59
CA LEU A 107 -4.12 -1.97 -11.87
C LEU A 107 -5.46 -1.98 -12.60
N ARG A 108 -5.54 -1.31 -13.77
CA ARG A 108 -6.72 -1.35 -14.65
C ARG A 108 -6.64 -2.44 -15.73
N ALA A 109 -5.49 -3.10 -15.86
CA ALA A 109 -5.21 -4.11 -16.88
C ALA A 109 -5.58 -5.51 -16.40
#